data_AF-A0A850AEW5-F1
#
_entry.id   AF-A0A850AEW5-F1
#
_cell.length_a   1.000
_cell.length_b   1.000
_cell.length_c   1.000
_cell.angle_alpha   90.00
_cell.angle_beta   90.00
_cell.angle_gamma   90.00
#
_symmetry.space_group_name_H-M   'P 1'
#
loop_
_entity.id
_entity.type
_entity.pdbx_description
1 polymer ?
#
loop_
_entity_poly.entity_id
_entity_poly.type
_entity_poly.pdbx_seq_one_letter_code
_entity_poly.pdbx_strand_id
1 'polypeptide(L)' 'MAADDSPLFFGDWLKRRRQGLDMTQAELAERAGCSVFALRKIEQPAAFQ' A
#
# COMPACT_ATOMS: atom_id res chain seq x y z
N MET A 1 4.17 12.71 -18.42
CA MET A 1 3.80 12.34 -17.04
C MET A 1 4.72 11.21 -16.65
N ALA A 2 5.86 11.53 -16.03
CA ALA A 2 6.87 10.52 -15.70
C ALA A 2 6.34 9.66 -14.56
N ALA A 3 5.98 8.41 -14.88
CA ALA A 3 5.85 7.37 -13.88
C ALA A 3 7.25 7.21 -13.28
N ASP A 4 7.41 7.70 -12.06
CA ASP A 4 8.55 7.53 -11.19
C ASP A 4 8.87 6.03 -11.09
N ASP A 5 9.80 5.57 -11.94
CA ASP A 5 10.35 4.20 -12.02
C ASP A 5 11.43 3.98 -10.94
N SER A 6 11.38 4.74 -9.85
CA SER A 6 12.10 4.38 -8.62
C SER A 6 11.58 3.01 -8.19
N PRO A 7 12.41 2.08 -7.69
CA PRO A 7 11.94 0.78 -7.20
C PRO A 7 10.94 1.02 -6.07
N LEU A 8 9.65 1.02 -6.41
CA LEU A 8 8.58 1.18 -5.44
C LEU A 8 8.62 -0.09 -4.61
N PHE A 9 9.03 0.05 -3.35
CA PHE A 9 8.78 -0.97 -2.36
C PHE A 9 7.29 -1.30 -2.41
N PHE A 10 6.97 -2.59 -2.27
CA PHE A 10 5.61 -3.08 -2.43
C PHE A 10 4.58 -2.26 -1.64
N GLY A 11 4.95 -1.77 -0.45
CA GLY A 11 4.12 -0.90 0.37
C GLY A 11 3.81 0.47 -0.24
N ASP A 12 4.81 1.13 -0.83
CA ASP A 12 4.64 2.42 -1.50
C ASP A 12 3.76 2.29 -2.76
N TRP A 13 3.95 1.21 -3.53
CA TRP A 13 3.10 0.90 -4.68
C TRP A 13 1.65 0.67 -4.25
N LEU A 14 1.44 -0.12 -3.19
CA LEU A 14 0.11 -0.45 -2.68
C LEU A 14 -0.62 0.80 -2.20
N LYS A 15 0.08 1.69 -1.50
CA LYS A 15 -0.45 2.98 -1.03
C LYS A 15 -0.87 3.89 -2.19
N ARG A 16 -0.03 4.01 -3.23
CA ARG A 16 -0.36 4.78 -4.45
C ARG A 16 -1.59 4.20 -5.14
N ARG A 17 -1.68 2.87 -5.26
CA ARG A 17 -2.82 2.20 -5.89
C ARG A 17 -4.11 2.39 -5.10
N ARG A 18 -4.04 2.34 -3.77
CA ARG A 18 -5.19 2.63 -2.88
C ARG A 18 -5.69 4.06 -3.06
N GLN A 19 -4.80 5.03 -3.09
CA GLN A 19 -5.13 6.45 -3.29
C GLN A 19 -5.73 6.74 -4.68
N GLY A 20 -5.21 6.09 -5.73
CA GLY A 20 -5.76 6.22 -7.08
C GLY A 20 -7.16 5.62 -7.25
N LEU A 21 -7.58 4.76 -6.33
CA LEU A 21 -8.91 4.15 -6.28
C LEU A 21 -9.84 4.81 -5.24
N ASP A 22 -9.37 5.89 -4.60
CA ASP A 22 -10.08 6.60 -3.52
C ASP A 22 -10.51 5.68 -2.35
N MET A 23 -9.70 4.66 -2.06
CA MET A 23 -10.01 3.67 -1.01
C MET A 23 -9.36 4.02 0.32
N THR A 24 -10.06 3.76 1.40
CA THR A 24 -9.48 3.77 2.75
C THR A 24 -8.66 2.50 3.02
N GLN A 25 -7.79 2.53 4.04
CA GLN A 25 -7.09 1.33 4.49
C GLN A 25 -8.07 0.25 4.98
N ALA A 26 -9.21 0.64 5.56
CA ALA A 26 -10.24 -0.29 6.00
C ALA A 26 -10.84 -1.06 4.81
N GLU A 27 -11.27 -0.35 3.78
CA GLU A 27 -11.87 -0.96 2.58
C GLU A 27 -10.90 -1.89 1.84
N LEU A 28 -9.63 -1.48 1.72
CA LEU A 28 -8.62 -2.34 1.10
C LEU A 28 -8.34 -3.57 1.97
N ALA A 29 -8.32 -3.44 3.29
CA ALA A 29 -8.08 -4.54 4.22
C ALA A 29 -9.24 -5.55 4.19
N GLU A 30 -10.49 -5.07 4.17
CA GLU A 30 -11.67 -5.92 4.01
C GLU A 30 -11.66 -6.68 2.69
N ARG A 31 -11.33 -6.00 1.58
CA ARG A 31 -11.22 -6.64 0.25
C ARG A 31 -10.08 -7.64 0.15
N ALA A 32 -8.98 -7.39 0.85
CA ALA A 32 -7.83 -8.28 0.90
C ALA A 32 -7.98 -9.41 1.93
N GLY A 33 -9.04 -9.40 2.75
CA GLY A 33 -9.24 -10.37 3.82
C GLY A 33 -8.19 -10.30 4.93
N CYS A 34 -7.63 -9.11 5.18
CA CYS A 34 -6.61 -8.88 6.20
C CYS A 34 -7.05 -7.80 7.19
N SER A 35 -6.42 -7.77 8.37
CA SER A 35 -6.67 -6.70 9.33
C SER A 35 -6.04 -5.38 8.85
N VAL A 36 -6.68 -4.24 9.15
CA VAL A 36 -6.14 -2.90 8.85
C VAL A 36 -4.71 -2.72 9.38
N PHE A 37 -4.40 -3.32 10.53
CA PHE A 37 -3.06 -3.34 11.11
C PHE A 37 -2.03 -4.08 10.25
N ALA A 38 -2.42 -5.22 9.66
CA ALA A 38 -1.58 -5.97 8.72
C ALA A 38 -1.37 -5.17 7.44
N LEU A 39 -2.43 -4.57 6.89
CA LEU A 39 -2.33 -3.70 5.71
C LEU A 39 -1.38 -2.53 5.95
N ARG A 40 -1.47 -1.89 7.13
CA ARG A 40 -0.58 -0.79 7.50
C ARG A 40 0.89 -1.20 7.58
N LYS A 41 1.20 -2.42 8.04
CA LYS A 41 2.57 -2.97 8.00
C LYS A 41 3.04 -3.24 6.58
N ILE A 42 2.14 -3.69 5.71
CA ILE A 42 2.45 -3.96 4.30
C ILE A 42 2.71 -2.65 3.54
N GLU A 43 1.95 -1.59 3.83
CA GLU A 43 2.14 -0.26 3.25
C GLU A 43 3.40 0.46 3.76
N GLN A 44 4.03 -0.04 4.82
CA GLN A 44 5.33 0.48 5.24
C GLN A 44 6.43 -0.09 4.34
N PRO A 45 7.40 0.73 3.92
CA PRO A 45 8.60 0.21 3.30
C PRO A 45 9.23 -0.78 4.28
N ALA A 46 9.65 -1.94 3.80
CA ALA A 46 10.35 -2.91 4.62
C ALA A 46 11.63 -2.24 5.13
N ALA A 47 11.60 -1.77 6.37
CA ALA A 47 12.80 -1.50 7.13
C ALA A 47 13.44 -2.86 7.40
N PHE A 48 14.15 -3.39 6.41
CA PHE A 48 15.14 -4.43 6.65
C PHE A 48 16.16 -3.79 7.59
N GLN A 49 16.19 -4.28 8.84
CA GLN A 49 17.26 -4.03 9.77
C GLN A 49 18.18 -5.24 9.78
#